data_AF-A0A0F9FA33-F1
#
_entry.id   AF-A0A0F9FA33-F1
#
_cell.length_a   1.000
_cell.length_b   1.000
_cell.length_c   1.000
_cell.angle_alpha   90.00
_cell.angle_beta   90.00
_cell.angle_gamma   90.00
#
_symmetry.space_group_name_H-M   'P 1'
#
loop_
_entity.id
_entity.type
_entity.pdbx_description
1 polymer ?
#
loop_
_entity_poly.entity_id
_entity_poly.type
_entity_poly.pdbx_seq_one_letter_code
_entity_poly.pdbx_strand_id
1 'polypeptide(L)'
;MISIKIFHISEIVINIIKSQALSSEKEIYGWLIGFQKEKVSKVLAIIECKRFEQQTLISAIPHAQEFQEISSIMPQGIGPIGIYHSHPFS
;
A
#
# COMPACT_ATOMS: atom_id res chain seq x y z
N MET A 1 -10.87 9.74 21.25
CA MET A 1 -11.89 9.18 20.34
C MET A 1 -11.15 8.41 19.25
N ILE A 2 -11.23 7.08 19.24
CA ILE A 2 -10.54 6.24 18.23
C ILE A 2 -11.40 6.23 16.97
N SER A 3 -10.84 6.69 15.85
CA SER A 3 -11.51 6.63 14.54
C SER A 3 -11.13 5.32 13.85
N ILE A 4 -12.10 4.40 13.74
CA ILE A 4 -11.91 3.13 13.03
C ILE A 4 -12.08 3.40 11.52
N LYS A 5 -11.04 3.07 10.73
CA LYS A 5 -11.10 3.02 9.27
C LYS A 5 -11.35 1.58 8.82
N ILE A 6 -12.27 1.39 7.88
CA ILE A 6 -12.58 0.10 7.29
C ILE A 6 -11.94 0.05 5.90
N PHE A 7 -11.14 -0.98 5.63
CA PHE A 7 -10.58 -1.23 4.30
C PHE A 7 -11.33 -2.37 3.62
N HIS A 8 -11.86 -2.12 2.44
CA HIS A 8 -12.37 -3.14 1.53
C HIS A 8 -11.30 -3.47 0.50
N ILE A 9 -10.76 -4.67 0.59
CA ILE A 9 -9.70 -5.19 -0.27
C ILE A 9 -10.25 -6.43 -0.97
N SER A 10 -10.14 -6.50 -2.30
CA SER A 10 -10.57 -7.67 -3.06
C SER A 10 -9.60 -8.84 -2.83
N GLU A 11 -10.12 -10.06 -2.94
CA GLU A 11 -9.30 -11.27 -2.81
C GLU A 11 -8.19 -11.33 -3.88
N ILE A 12 -8.47 -10.79 -5.08
CA ILE A 12 -7.47 -10.67 -6.15
C ILE A 12 -6.27 -9.84 -5.68
N VAL A 13 -6.49 -8.68 -5.05
CA VAL A 13 -5.41 -7.83 -4.53
C VAL A 13 -4.62 -8.57 -3.45
N ILE A 14 -5.30 -9.27 -2.53
CA ILE A 14 -4.65 -10.05 -1.48
C ILE A 14 -3.77 -11.15 -2.10
N ASN A 15 -4.26 -11.86 -3.12
CA ASN A 15 -3.52 -12.93 -3.77
C ASN A 15 -2.30 -12.41 -4.54
N ILE A 16 -2.38 -11.22 -5.15
CA ILE A 16 -1.21 -10.58 -5.78
C ILE A 16 -0.15 -10.23 -4.72
N ILE A 17 -0.54 -9.62 -3.59
CA ILE A 17 0.39 -9.30 -2.49
C ILE A 17 1.07 -10.58 -1.97
N LYS A 18 0.29 -11.64 -1.75
CA LYS A 18 0.82 -12.93 -1.30
C LYS A 18 1.81 -13.52 -2.32
N SER A 19 1.45 -13.53 -3.60
CA SER A 19 2.33 -14.03 -4.66
C SER A 19 3.64 -13.25 -4.72
N GLN A 20 3.59 -11.92 -4.62
CA GLN A 20 4.78 -11.08 -4.59
C GLN A 20 5.66 -11.38 -3.37
N ALA A 21 5.05 -11.53 -2.18
CA ALA A 21 5.77 -11.83 -0.95
C ALA A 21 6.46 -13.21 -1.02
N LEU A 22 5.79 -14.23 -1.54
CA LEU A 22 6.35 -15.57 -1.71
C LEU A 22 7.50 -15.63 -2.72
N SER A 23 7.52 -14.70 -3.69
CA SER A 23 8.60 -14.59 -4.69
C SER A 23 9.79 -13.75 -4.23
N SER A 24 9.69 -13.09 -3.06
CA SER A 24 10.69 -12.16 -2.56
C SER A 24 11.51 -12.80 -1.43
N GLU A 25 12.83 -12.62 -1.47
CA GLU A 25 13.72 -12.97 -0.36
C GLU A 25 13.70 -11.92 0.77
N LYS A 26 12.99 -10.81 0.57
CA LYS A 26 12.92 -9.66 1.47
C LYS A 26 11.49 -9.25 1.73
N GLU A 27 11.29 -8.49 2.79
CA GLU A 27 10.03 -7.82 3.07
C GLU A 27 9.63 -6.92 1.88
N ILE A 28 8.40 -7.10 1.39
CA ILE A 28 7.84 -6.27 0.32
C ILE A 28 7.05 -5.12 0.92
N TYR A 29 7.07 -3.98 0.24
CA TYR A 29 6.30 -2.79 0.59
C TYR A 29 5.58 -2.27 -0.65
N GLY A 30 4.38 -1.74 -0.47
CA GLY A 30 3.64 -1.15 -1.58
C GLY A 30 2.51 -0.22 -1.18
N TRP A 31 2.08 0.56 -2.15
CA TRP A 31 0.99 1.50 -2.07
C TRP A 31 -0.34 0.79 -2.34
N LEU A 32 -1.33 1.00 -1.46
CA LEU A 32 -2.72 0.67 -1.72
C LEU A 32 -3.34 1.82 -2.51
N ILE A 33 -3.78 1.56 -3.74
CA ILE A 33 -4.39 2.55 -4.61
C ILE A 33 -5.91 2.42 -4.57
N GLY A 34 -6.60 3.53 -4.40
CA GLY A 34 -8.05 3.53 -4.32
C GLY A 34 -8.61 4.89 -3.95
N PHE A 35 -9.76 4.86 -3.27
CA PHE A 35 -10.40 6.07 -2.78
C PHE A 35 -10.94 5.86 -1.37
N GLN A 36 -11.11 6.96 -0.64
CA GLN A 36 -11.73 6.98 0.67
C GLN A 36 -13.04 7.75 0.60
N LYS A 37 -14.12 7.13 1.09
CA LYS A 37 -15.41 7.80 1.32
C LYS A 37 -15.76 7.63 2.79
N GLU A 38 -15.78 8.75 3.52
CA GLU A 38 -16.01 8.78 4.97
C GLU A 38 -15.02 7.86 5.72
N LYS A 39 -15.51 6.79 6.33
CA LYS A 39 -14.71 5.80 7.09
C LYS A 39 -14.34 4.57 6.28
N VAL A 40 -14.78 4.47 5.03
CA VAL A 40 -14.58 3.30 4.18
C VAL A 40 -13.56 3.63 3.08
N SER A 41 -12.47 2.88 3.07
CA SER A 41 -11.45 2.90 2.04
C SER A 41 -11.66 1.71 1.11
N LYS A 42 -11.79 1.95 -0.20
CA LYS A 42 -11.88 0.88 -1.20
C LYS A 42 -10.57 0.78 -1.95
N VAL A 43 -9.90 -0.36 -1.83
CA VAL A 43 -8.68 -0.67 -2.58
C VAL A 43 -9.06 -1.19 -3.96
N LEU A 44 -8.48 -0.57 -4.99
CA LEU A 44 -8.70 -0.89 -6.40
C LEU A 44 -7.49 -1.61 -7.00
N ALA A 45 -6.29 -1.18 -6.61
CA ALA A 45 -5.04 -1.71 -7.13
C ALA A 45 -3.92 -1.57 -6.10
N ILE A 46 -2.76 -2.13 -6.44
CA ILE A 46 -1.53 -2.00 -5.67
C ILE A 46 -0.38 -1.59 -6.59
N ILE A 47 0.56 -0.85 -6.03
CA ILE A 47 1.80 -0.45 -6.72
C ILE A 47 2.95 -0.74 -5.76
N GLU A 48 4.04 -1.31 -6.26
CA GLU A 48 5.27 -1.51 -5.47
C GLU A 48 5.80 -0.16 -4.96
N CYS A 49 6.21 -0.09 -3.69
CA CYS A 49 6.86 1.08 -3.11
C CYS A 49 8.36 0.96 -3.36
N LYS A 50 8.93 1.91 -4.11
CA LYS A 50 10.35 1.85 -4.52
C LYS A 50 11.21 2.87 -3.81
N ARG A 51 10.60 3.91 -3.23
CA ARG A 51 11.35 4.99 -2.56
C ARG A 51 11.00 5.04 -1.10
N PHE A 52 12.05 5.01 -0.28
CA PHE A 52 11.95 5.05 1.17
C PHE A 52 12.80 6.20 1.71
N GLU A 53 12.27 6.94 2.67
CA GLU A 53 13.07 7.87 3.50
C GLU A 53 13.95 7.06 4.46
N GLN A 54 13.41 5.94 4.95
CA GLN A 54 14.11 5.00 5.80
C GLN A 54 13.67 3.57 5.46
N GLN A 55 14.62 2.66 5.33
CA GLN A 55 14.35 1.23 5.22
C GLN A 55 15.25 0.48 6.19
N THR A 56 14.64 -0.24 7.12
CA THR A 56 15.30 -1.11 8.10
C THR A 56 14.83 -2.54 7.89
N LEU A 57 15.36 -3.48 8.68
CA LEU A 57 14.93 -4.87 8.64
C LEU A 57 13.46 -5.07 9.06
N ILE A 58 12.90 -4.17 9.87
CA ILE A 58 11.59 -4.35 10.53
C ILE A 58 10.59 -3.23 10.23
N SER A 59 10.98 -2.25 9.42
CA SER A 59 10.19 -1.06 9.15
C SER A 59 10.73 -0.32 7.94
N ALA A 60 9.82 0.26 7.14
CA ALA A 60 10.17 1.24 6.13
C ALA A 60 9.20 2.41 6.16
N ILE A 61 9.74 3.60 5.90
CA ILE A 61 9.00 4.85 5.76
C ILE A 61 9.04 5.22 4.27
N PRO A 62 7.91 5.12 3.55
CA PRO A 62 7.84 5.52 2.15
C PRO A 62 8.13 7.00 1.95
N HIS A 63 8.79 7.34 0.84
CA HIS A 63 9.10 8.73 0.54
C HIS A 63 7.89 9.49 0.00
N ALA A 64 7.63 10.66 0.59
CA ALA A 64 6.53 11.53 0.18
C ALA A 64 6.54 11.90 -1.32
N GLN A 65 7.71 11.91 -1.98
CA GLN A 65 7.82 12.19 -3.40
C GLN A 65 7.15 11.09 -4.25
N GLU A 66 7.29 9.82 -3.88
CA GLU A 66 6.65 8.72 -4.64
C GLU A 66 5.13 8.78 -4.49
N PHE A 67 4.61 9.17 -3.32
CA PHE A 67 3.18 9.44 -3.12
C PHE A 67 2.67 10.50 -4.10
N GLN A 68 3.42 11.60 -4.26
CA GLN A 68 3.05 12.69 -5.17
C GLN A 68 3.12 12.25 -6.64
N GLU A 69 4.16 11.51 -7.02
CA GLU A 69 4.33 10.98 -8.38
C GLU A 69 3.17 10.04 -8.76
N ILE A 70 2.83 9.09 -7.89
CA ILE A 70 1.68 8.20 -8.10
C ILE A 70 0.38 9.01 -8.18
N SER A 71 0.17 9.95 -7.27
CA SER A 71 -1.05 10.77 -7.27
C SER A 71 -1.21 11.62 -8.53
N SER A 72 -0.09 12.08 -9.12
CA SER A 72 -0.10 12.95 -10.31
C SER A 72 -0.61 12.28 -11.58
N ILE A 73 -0.52 10.94 -11.65
CA ILE A 73 -0.95 10.15 -12.82
C ILE A 73 -2.30 9.47 -12.61
N MET A 74 -2.92 9.61 -11.44
CA MET A 74 -4.19 8.97 -11.12
C MET A 74 -5.39 9.83 -11.54
N PRO A 75 -6.53 9.21 -11.89
CA PRO A 75 -7.77 9.93 -12.09
C PRO A 75 -8.18 10.71 -10.85
N GLN A 76 -8.93 11.80 -11.02
CA GLN A 76 -9.42 12.60 -9.91
C GLN A 76 -10.19 11.76 -8.88
N GLY A 77 -9.83 11.89 -7.61
CA GLY A 77 -10.44 11.15 -6.50
C GLY A 77 -9.87 9.74 -6.29
N ILE A 78 -8.91 9.30 -7.10
CA ILE A 78 -8.15 8.06 -6.92
C ILE A 78 -6.71 8.42 -6.55
N GLY A 79 -6.13 7.68 -5.61
CA GLY A 79 -4.73 7.86 -5.24
C GLY A 79 -4.27 6.84 -4.20
N PRO A 80 -3.07 7.03 -3.63
CA PRO A 80 -2.61 6.20 -2.53
C PRO A 80 -3.45 6.47 -1.28
N ILE A 81 -4.03 5.42 -0.72
CA ILE A 81 -4.92 5.45 0.46
C ILE A 81 -4.36 4.71 1.66
N GLY A 82 -3.16 4.13 1.51
CA GLY A 82 -2.45 3.41 2.54
C GLY A 82 -1.21 2.72 2.00
N ILE A 83 -0.50 2.05 2.90
CA ILE A 83 0.67 1.24 2.62
C ILE A 83 0.37 -0.18 3.10
N TYR A 84 0.85 -1.17 2.35
CA TYR A 84 0.94 -2.53 2.83
C TYR A 84 2.41 -2.94 2.89
N HIS A 85 2.69 -3.90 3.76
CA HIS A 85 3.94 -4.64 3.74
C HIS A 85 3.65 -6.10 4.07
N SER A 86 4.47 -7.02 3.58
CA SER A 86 4.46 -8.39 4.09
C SER A 86 5.10 -8.36 5.48
N HIS A 87 4.58 -9.06 6.49
CA HIS A 87 5.43 -9.35 7.65
C HIS A 87 6.50 -10.38 7.26
N PRO A 88 7.67 -10.38 7.91
CA PRO A 88 8.59 -11.50 7.77
C PRO A 88 7.84 -12.78 8.12
N PHE A 89 7.86 -13.76 7.22
CA PHE A 89 7.47 -15.13 7.53
C PHE A 89 8.54 -15.71 8.46
N SER A 90 8.51 -15.34 9.75
CA SER A 90 9.21 -16.07 10.80
C SER A 90 8.27 -17.08 11.43
#